data_AF-A0A956A319-F1
#
_entry.id   AF-A0A956A319-F1
#
_cell.length_a   1.000
_cell.length_b   1.000
_cell.length_c   1.000
_cell.angle_alpha   90.00
_cell.angle_beta   90.00
_cell.angle_gamma   90.00
#
_symmetry.space_group_name_H-M   'P 1'
#
loop_
_entity.id
_entity.type
_entity.pdbx_description
1 polymer ?
#
loop_
_entity_poly.entity_id
_entity_poly.type
_entity_poly.pdbx_seq_one_letter_code
_entity_poly.pdbx_strand_id
1 'polypeptide(L)'
;MEPGAEPLSTALLQWEIDLPLTALADRVGPARAARAYRRSRAAVDALADLVTRERIRCGFAPRRSLYLAGDTYGHRALDAEAAARAELGLESAFLGKRALRDRFGIDRTGAILSEGSAAADPARLAAALLRRAADRGARVFSPVTVTGAASDPDGVTLLTDSAGHAVRARHAVFCCGYELPEGVPTPGATTLSTWAIASRPRARRPPWLRDTLVWEASDPYLYLRMGPDGRVIAGGEDEDG
;
A
#
# COMPACT_ATOMS: atom_id res chain seq x y z
N MET A 1 -20.45 16.67 -15.19
CA MET A 1 -19.41 15.65 -14.95
C MET A 1 -18.46 16.25 -13.95
N GLU A 2 -18.84 16.21 -12.69
CA GLU A 2 -17.96 16.57 -11.58
C GLU A 2 -16.90 15.47 -11.48
N PRO A 3 -15.60 15.78 -11.50
CA PRO A 3 -14.58 14.78 -11.27
C PRO A 3 -14.66 14.38 -9.80
N GLY A 4 -15.32 13.25 -9.55
CA GLY A 4 -15.24 12.55 -8.27
C GLY A 4 -13.77 12.34 -7.92
N ALA A 5 -13.45 12.60 -6.66
CA ALA A 5 -12.14 12.50 -6.01
C ALA A 5 -11.06 11.84 -6.88
N GLU A 6 -9.98 12.57 -7.19
CA GLU A 6 -8.71 11.91 -7.51
C GLU A 6 -8.55 10.74 -6.53
N PRO A 7 -8.41 9.48 -6.99
CA PRO A 7 -8.43 8.36 -6.07
C PRO A 7 -7.35 8.64 -5.03
N LEU A 8 -7.78 8.78 -3.77
CA LEU A 8 -7.02 9.25 -2.60
C LEU A 8 -5.89 8.27 -2.21
N SER A 9 -5.40 7.48 -3.16
CA SER A 9 -4.27 6.60 -3.00
C SER A 9 -3.02 7.30 -3.52
N THR A 10 -2.03 7.41 -2.65
CA THR A 10 -0.69 7.81 -3.03
C THR A 10 0.01 6.73 -3.86
N ALA A 11 -0.61 5.57 -4.09
CA ALA A 11 -0.20 4.53 -5.07
C ALA A 11 1.22 3.98 -4.87
N LEU A 12 1.62 3.85 -3.61
CA LEU A 12 2.83 3.18 -3.18
C LEU A 12 2.55 1.67 -3.17
N LEU A 13 3.11 0.92 -4.13
CA LEU A 13 3.08 -0.54 -4.11
C LEU A 13 4.34 -1.04 -3.38
N GLN A 14 4.41 -0.75 -2.08
CA GLN A 14 5.49 -1.19 -1.21
C GLN A 14 5.18 -2.57 -0.63
N TRP A 15 6.19 -3.45 -0.58
CA TRP A 15 6.06 -4.73 0.10
C TRP A 15 6.39 -4.64 1.59
N GLU A 16 7.06 -3.56 2.01
CA GLU A 16 7.31 -3.30 3.41
C GLU A 16 5.97 -3.09 4.14
N ILE A 17 5.90 -3.58 5.37
CA ILE A 17 4.71 -3.49 6.22
C ILE A 17 4.99 -2.40 7.25
N ASP A 18 3.95 -1.68 7.70
CA ASP A 18 4.06 -0.55 8.63
C ASP A 18 4.87 -0.86 9.89
N LEU A 19 4.82 -2.11 10.34
CA LEU A 19 5.65 -2.59 11.43
C LEU A 19 6.92 -3.27 10.90
N PRO A 20 8.13 -2.84 11.34
CA PRO A 20 9.39 -3.52 11.02
C PRO A 20 9.32 -5.02 11.33
N LEU A 21 9.97 -5.84 10.51
CA LEU A 21 9.98 -7.30 10.62
C LEU A 21 10.39 -7.77 12.02
N THR A 22 11.42 -7.13 12.58
CA THR A 22 11.91 -7.37 13.95
C THR A 22 10.82 -7.13 14.98
N ALA A 23 10.17 -5.96 14.96
CA ALA A 23 9.07 -5.64 15.87
C ALA A 23 7.82 -6.51 15.65
N LEU A 24 7.54 -6.90 14.40
CA LEU A 24 6.47 -7.84 14.08
C LEU A 24 6.77 -9.23 14.63
N ALA A 25 8.03 -9.68 14.54
CA ALA A 25 8.47 -10.96 15.09
C ALA A 25 8.26 -11.01 16.62
N ASP A 26 8.52 -9.92 17.33
CA ASP A 26 8.27 -9.85 18.78
C ASP A 26 6.78 -10.00 19.13
N ARG A 27 5.88 -9.45 18.29
CA ARG A 27 4.43 -9.50 18.54
C ARG A 27 3.79 -10.84 18.18
N VAL A 28 4.15 -11.43 17.04
CA VAL A 28 3.45 -12.61 16.49
C VAL A 28 4.32 -13.86 16.37
N GLY A 29 5.59 -13.77 16.75
CA GLY A 29 6.60 -14.80 16.58
C GLY A 29 7.29 -14.74 15.21
N PRO A 30 8.59 -15.12 15.14
CA PRO A 30 9.44 -14.93 13.96
C PRO A 30 8.90 -15.64 12.71
N ALA A 31 8.39 -16.87 12.86
CA ALA A 31 7.85 -17.63 11.73
C ALA A 31 6.61 -16.96 11.10
N ARG A 32 5.74 -16.34 11.91
CA ARG A 32 4.54 -15.66 11.40
C ARG A 32 4.91 -14.32 10.75
N ALA A 33 5.83 -13.58 11.35
CA ALA A 33 6.34 -12.32 10.81
C ALA A 33 7.05 -12.53 9.46
N ALA A 34 7.95 -13.50 9.38
CA ALA A 34 8.63 -13.88 8.14
C ALA A 34 7.64 -14.29 7.04
N ARG A 35 6.60 -15.04 7.40
CA ARG A 35 5.54 -15.41 6.45
C ARG A 35 4.76 -14.20 5.95
N ALA A 36 4.46 -13.23 6.81
CA ALA A 36 3.76 -12.00 6.41
C ALA A 36 4.59 -11.18 5.41
N TYR A 37 5.87 -10.94 5.72
CA TYR A 37 6.79 -10.20 4.85
C TYR A 37 6.98 -10.87 3.49
N ARG A 38 7.20 -12.19 3.45
CA ARG A 38 7.31 -12.94 2.18
C ARG A 38 6.03 -12.88 1.34
N ARG A 39 4.85 -12.93 1.98
CA ARG A 39 3.56 -12.80 1.28
C ARG A 39 3.36 -11.40 0.71
N SER A 40 3.75 -10.37 1.44
CA SER A 40 3.69 -8.99 0.97
C SER A 40 4.58 -8.80 -0.27
N ARG A 41 5.83 -9.28 -0.21
CA ARG A 41 6.74 -9.26 -1.36
C ARG A 41 6.18 -10.02 -2.56
N ALA A 42 5.73 -11.25 -2.35
CA ALA A 42 5.16 -12.07 -3.41
C ALA A 42 3.90 -11.44 -4.04
N ALA A 43 3.11 -10.67 -3.27
CA ALA A 43 1.95 -9.96 -3.80
C ALA A 43 2.34 -8.83 -4.77
N VAL A 44 3.38 -8.06 -4.44
CA VAL A 44 3.92 -7.01 -5.33
C VAL A 44 4.51 -7.64 -6.60
N ASP A 45 5.30 -8.71 -6.45
CA ASP A 45 5.88 -9.43 -7.60
C ASP A 45 4.79 -10.01 -8.52
N ALA A 46 3.78 -10.67 -7.95
CA ALA A 46 2.66 -11.22 -8.72
C ALA A 46 1.85 -10.15 -9.44
N LEU A 47 1.70 -8.97 -8.83
CA LEU A 47 1.04 -7.82 -9.46
C LEU A 47 1.88 -7.27 -10.62
N ALA A 48 3.20 -7.18 -10.46
CA ALA A 48 4.13 -6.77 -11.52
C ALA A 48 4.07 -7.73 -12.72
N ASP A 49 4.10 -9.03 -12.46
CA ASP A 49 3.97 -10.08 -13.47
C ASP A 49 2.64 -10.00 -14.20
N LEU A 50 1.54 -9.78 -13.46
CA LEU A 50 0.21 -9.64 -14.05
C LEU A 50 0.12 -8.42 -14.97
N VAL A 51 0.62 -7.27 -14.51
CA VAL A 51 0.66 -6.03 -15.31
C VAL A 51 1.45 -6.23 -16.60
N THR A 52 2.61 -6.87 -16.50
CA THR A 52 3.50 -7.12 -17.65
C THR A 52 2.85 -8.09 -18.64
N ARG A 53 2.36 -9.23 -18.17
CA ARG A 53 1.77 -10.29 -18.99
C ARG A 53 0.51 -9.83 -19.72
N GLU A 54 -0.34 -9.07 -19.04
CA GLU A 54 -1.61 -8.57 -19.59
C GLU A 54 -1.45 -7.19 -20.26
N ARG A 55 -0.22 -6.64 -20.31
CA ARG A 55 0.12 -5.33 -20.91
C ARG A 55 -0.77 -4.18 -20.40
N ILE A 56 -1.03 -4.17 -19.09
CA ILE A 56 -1.90 -3.18 -18.45
C ILE A 56 -1.24 -1.79 -18.51
N ARG A 57 -1.92 -0.83 -19.14
CA ARG A 57 -1.46 0.56 -19.25
C ARG A 57 -1.80 1.37 -18.00
N CYS A 58 -1.17 1.03 -16.87
CA CYS A 58 -1.33 1.75 -15.59
C CYS A 58 -0.09 2.57 -15.20
N GLY A 59 0.90 2.74 -16.07
CA GLY A 59 2.12 3.47 -15.72
C GLY A 59 2.94 2.78 -14.62
N PHE A 60 2.86 1.45 -14.54
CA PHE A 60 3.64 0.66 -13.60
C PHE A 60 5.13 0.91 -13.79
N ALA A 61 5.83 1.17 -12.69
CA ALA A 61 7.26 1.37 -12.65
C ALA A 61 7.83 0.66 -11.43
N PRO A 62 8.85 -0.19 -11.59
CA PRO A 62 9.64 -0.69 -10.46
C PRO A 62 10.26 0.48 -9.70
N ARG A 63 10.28 0.37 -8.37
CA ARG A 63 10.82 1.38 -7.46
C ARG A 63 11.64 0.73 -6.37
N ARG A 64 12.68 1.44 -5.97
CA ARG A 64 13.33 1.23 -4.67
C ARG A 64 12.49 1.85 -3.58
N SER A 65 12.70 1.43 -2.35
CA SER A 65 12.22 2.16 -1.17
C SER A 65 13.37 2.49 -0.22
N LEU A 66 13.35 3.70 0.30
CA LEU A 66 14.32 4.24 1.25
C LEU A 66 13.58 4.50 2.57
N TYR A 67 13.78 3.60 3.53
CA TYR A 67 13.21 3.68 4.87
C TYR A 67 14.18 4.40 5.80
N LEU A 68 13.87 5.64 6.18
CA LEU A 68 14.74 6.52 6.95
C LEU A 68 14.63 6.26 8.45
N ALA A 69 15.75 6.35 9.17
CA ALA A 69 15.72 6.38 10.63
C ALA A 69 14.94 7.61 11.11
N GLY A 70 13.99 7.38 12.02
CA GLY A 70 13.14 8.40 12.64
C GLY A 70 13.20 8.31 14.15
N ASP A 71 12.21 8.92 14.80
CA ASP A 71 12.16 9.02 16.27
C ASP A 71 11.75 7.70 16.93
N THR A 72 10.99 6.87 16.22
CA THR A 72 10.56 5.54 16.70
C THR A 72 11.67 4.51 16.53
N TYR A 73 12.36 4.51 15.39
CA TYR A 73 13.47 3.59 15.13
C TYR A 73 14.71 4.30 14.59
N GLY A 74 15.75 4.32 15.42
CA GLY A 74 17.07 4.84 15.06
C GLY A 74 17.93 3.86 14.26
N HIS A 75 19.16 4.29 13.92
CA HIS A 75 20.09 3.53 13.07
C HIS A 75 20.35 2.08 13.52
N ARG A 76 20.46 1.80 14.83
CA ARG A 76 20.71 0.43 15.32
C ARG A 76 19.55 -0.51 15.03
N ALA A 77 18.32 -0.02 15.20
CA ALA A 77 17.12 -0.79 14.89
C ALA A 77 17.03 -1.05 13.38
N LEU A 78 17.34 -0.06 12.55
CA LEU A 78 17.35 -0.24 11.09
C LEU A 78 18.45 -1.17 10.58
N ASP A 79 19.62 -1.18 11.22
CA ASP A 79 20.70 -2.10 10.87
C ASP A 79 20.30 -3.56 11.17
N ALA A 80 19.73 -3.81 12.35
CA ALA A 80 19.19 -5.11 12.72
C ALA A 80 18.02 -5.54 11.81
N GLU A 81 17.13 -4.62 11.48
CA GLU A 81 16.01 -4.84 10.57
C GLU A 81 16.49 -5.21 9.15
N ALA A 82 17.50 -4.51 8.63
CA ALA A 82 18.09 -4.83 7.33
C ALA A 82 18.70 -6.23 7.31
N ALA A 83 19.42 -6.61 8.37
CA ALA A 83 19.97 -7.96 8.52
C ALA A 83 18.86 -9.02 8.55
N ALA A 84 17.80 -8.82 9.34
CA ALA A 84 16.66 -9.72 9.40
C ALA A 84 15.94 -9.88 8.06
N ARG A 85 15.79 -8.79 7.29
CA ARG A 85 15.24 -8.83 5.92
C ARG A 85 16.13 -9.65 4.98
N ALA A 86 17.44 -9.44 5.04
CA ALA A 86 18.40 -10.17 4.22
C ALA A 86 18.37 -11.69 4.49
N GLU A 87 18.22 -12.11 5.75
CA GLU A 87 18.05 -13.53 6.13
C GLU A 87 16.79 -14.16 5.50
N LEU A 88 15.77 -13.36 5.19
CA LEU A 88 14.57 -13.83 4.50
C LEU A 88 14.69 -13.83 2.97
N GLY A 89 15.81 -13.38 2.42
CA GLY A 89 16.01 -13.17 0.98
C GLY A 89 15.33 -11.90 0.47
N LEU A 90 15.01 -10.96 1.36
CA LEU A 90 14.47 -9.65 0.98
C LEU A 90 15.64 -8.70 0.78
N GLU A 91 15.85 -8.26 -0.46
CA GLU A 91 16.97 -7.41 -0.87
C GLU A 91 16.89 -6.03 -0.21
N SER A 92 17.50 -5.92 0.98
CA SER A 92 17.52 -4.72 1.81
C SER A 92 18.94 -4.47 2.33
N ALA A 93 19.46 -3.27 2.11
CA ALA A 93 20.79 -2.86 2.53
C ALA A 93 20.73 -1.67 3.49
N PHE A 94 21.40 -1.79 4.64
CA PHE A 94 21.55 -0.68 5.57
C PHE A 94 22.54 0.37 5.04
N LEU A 95 22.19 1.63 5.19
CA LEU A 95 22.98 2.80 4.83
C LEU A 95 23.23 3.65 6.09
N GLY A 96 24.49 3.70 6.53
CA GLY A 96 24.88 4.62 7.59
C GLY A 96 24.86 6.09 7.14
N LYS A 97 24.84 7.02 8.12
CA LYS A 97 24.79 8.48 7.93
C LYS A 97 25.61 9.02 6.74
N ARG A 98 26.89 8.64 6.63
CA ARG A 98 27.78 9.10 5.55
C ARG A 98 27.26 8.69 4.17
N ALA A 99 26.97 7.40 3.99
CA ALA A 99 26.49 6.88 2.71
C ALA A 99 25.14 7.48 2.31
N LEU A 100 24.25 7.70 3.29
CA LEU A 100 22.96 8.34 3.08
C LEU A 100 23.11 9.79 2.60
N ARG A 101 23.97 10.59 3.26
CA ARG A 101 24.27 11.96 2.86
C ARG A 101 24.89 12.01 1.47
N ASP A 102 25.89 11.17 1.20
CA ASP A 102 26.66 11.23 -0.04
C ASP A 102 25.82 10.79 -1.26
N ARG A 103 24.91 9.82 -1.09
CA ARG A 103 24.08 9.28 -2.18
C ARG A 103 22.76 10.01 -2.38
N PHE A 104 22.13 10.44 -1.29
CA PHE A 104 20.76 10.97 -1.31
C PHE A 104 20.67 12.44 -0.86
N GLY A 105 21.73 12.99 -0.27
CA GLY A 105 21.70 14.35 0.29
C GLY A 105 20.86 14.47 1.56
N ILE A 106 20.60 13.36 2.25
CA ILE A 106 19.75 13.30 3.44
C ILE A 106 20.62 13.22 4.70
N ASP A 107 20.36 14.09 5.67
CA ASP A 107 20.97 14.04 7.01
C ASP A 107 20.04 13.31 7.98
N ARG A 108 20.27 12.00 8.11
CA ARG A 108 19.66 11.11 9.11
C ARG A 108 20.71 10.13 9.64
N THR A 109 20.42 9.47 10.76
CA THR A 109 21.37 8.56 11.41
C THR A 109 21.60 7.25 10.63
N GLY A 110 20.61 6.83 9.84
CA GLY A 110 20.71 5.71 8.90
C GLY A 110 19.46 5.56 8.06
N ALA A 111 19.47 4.59 7.15
CA ALA A 111 18.31 4.19 6.35
C ALA A 111 18.44 2.74 5.86
N ILE A 112 17.34 2.11 5.46
CA ILE A 112 17.35 0.86 4.69
C ILE A 112 16.97 1.20 3.25
N LEU A 113 17.79 0.76 2.30
CA LEU A 113 17.44 0.78 0.88
C LEU A 113 17.00 -0.61 0.45
N SER A 114 15.77 -0.72 -0.02
CA SER A 114 15.14 -1.99 -0.40
C SER A 114 14.75 -1.99 -1.89
N GLU A 115 14.88 -3.15 -2.54
CA GLU A 115 14.45 -3.36 -3.93
C GLU A 115 13.06 -4.01 -4.01
N GLY A 116 12.42 -3.95 -5.18
CA GLY A 116 11.21 -4.72 -5.49
C GLY A 116 9.89 -4.12 -5.02
N SER A 117 9.87 -2.83 -4.71
CA SER A 117 8.63 -2.06 -4.62
C SER A 117 8.24 -1.56 -6.02
N ALA A 118 7.07 -0.93 -6.14
CA ALA A 118 6.62 -0.33 -7.39
C ALA A 118 5.73 0.90 -7.14
N ALA A 119 5.43 1.61 -8.23
CA ALA A 119 4.38 2.61 -8.28
C ALA A 119 3.55 2.41 -9.56
N ALA A 120 2.27 2.77 -9.50
CA ALA A 120 1.37 2.75 -10.64
C ALA A 120 0.30 3.84 -10.50
N ASP A 121 -0.48 4.10 -11.55
CA ASP A 121 -1.76 4.79 -11.45
C ASP A 121 -2.80 3.81 -10.90
N PRO A 122 -3.30 4.04 -9.67
CA PRO A 122 -4.16 3.08 -8.97
C PRO A 122 -5.53 2.99 -9.65
N ALA A 123 -6.05 4.09 -10.19
CA ALA A 123 -7.33 4.14 -10.89
C ALA A 123 -7.28 3.29 -12.16
N ARG A 124 -6.23 3.49 -12.97
CA ARG A 124 -6.03 2.73 -14.22
C ARG A 124 -5.78 1.26 -13.95
N LEU A 125 -5.01 0.95 -12.91
CA LEU A 125 -4.75 -0.44 -12.50
C LEU A 125 -6.05 -1.13 -12.07
N ALA A 126 -6.80 -0.54 -11.13
CA ALA A 126 -8.07 -1.10 -10.65
C ALA A 126 -9.08 -1.28 -11.80
N ALA A 127 -9.24 -0.26 -12.65
CA ALA A 127 -10.14 -0.34 -13.80
C ALA A 127 -9.73 -1.44 -14.79
N ALA A 128 -8.43 -1.63 -15.03
CA ALA A 128 -7.95 -2.70 -15.90
C ALA A 128 -8.18 -4.09 -15.31
N LEU A 129 -7.93 -4.26 -14.00
CA LEU A 129 -8.19 -5.52 -13.30
C LEU A 129 -9.69 -5.86 -13.25
N LEU A 130 -10.56 -4.86 -13.09
CA LEU A 130 -12.00 -5.04 -13.13
C LEU A 130 -12.49 -5.46 -14.51
N ARG A 131 -12.03 -4.78 -15.59
CA ARG A 131 -12.32 -5.20 -16.97
C ARG A 131 -11.85 -6.62 -17.23
N ARG A 132 -10.64 -6.95 -16.80
CA ARG A 132 -10.06 -8.29 -16.91
C ARG A 132 -10.93 -9.36 -16.24
N ALA A 133 -11.53 -9.05 -15.09
CA ALA A 133 -12.46 -9.95 -14.40
C ALA A 133 -13.77 -10.09 -15.19
N ALA A 134 -14.31 -8.98 -15.71
CA ALA A 134 -15.51 -8.98 -16.53
C ALA A 134 -15.35 -9.80 -17.82
N ASP A 135 -14.20 -9.65 -18.49
CA ASP A 135 -13.85 -10.44 -19.69
C ASP A 135 -13.73 -11.95 -19.39
N ARG A 136 -13.56 -12.32 -18.12
CA ARG A 136 -13.54 -13.71 -17.64
C ARG A 136 -14.89 -14.15 -17.03
N GLY A 137 -15.95 -13.39 -17.24
CA GLY A 137 -17.32 -13.74 -16.86
C GLY A 137 -17.80 -13.16 -15.52
N ALA A 138 -17.01 -12.32 -14.85
CA ALA A 138 -17.49 -11.61 -13.66
C ALA A 138 -18.58 -10.58 -14.06
N ARG A 139 -19.69 -10.56 -13.32
CA ARG A 139 -20.73 -9.54 -13.51
C ARG A 139 -20.46 -8.36 -12.59
N VAL A 140 -20.34 -7.17 -13.17
CA VAL A 140 -20.09 -5.92 -12.44
C VAL A 140 -21.38 -5.11 -12.42
N PHE A 141 -21.80 -4.70 -11.22
CA PHE A 141 -23.00 -3.88 -11.01
C PHE A 141 -22.59 -2.55 -10.40
N SER A 142 -22.97 -1.45 -11.04
CA SER A 142 -22.68 -0.08 -10.59
C SER A 142 -23.61 0.91 -11.30
N PRO A 143 -24.05 1.99 -10.64
CA PRO A 143 -23.89 2.26 -9.21
C PRO A 143 -24.86 1.41 -8.37
N VAL A 144 -24.34 0.69 -7.36
CA VAL A 144 -25.14 -0.08 -6.39
C VAL A 144 -24.41 -0.08 -5.06
N THR A 145 -25.10 0.30 -3.98
CA THR A 145 -24.57 0.23 -2.62
C THR A 145 -25.20 -0.95 -1.90
N VAL A 146 -24.38 -1.82 -1.30
CA VAL A 146 -24.87 -2.83 -0.36
C VAL A 146 -25.05 -2.16 0.99
N THR A 147 -26.27 -2.16 1.52
CA THR A 147 -26.63 -1.47 2.77
C THR A 147 -26.67 -2.42 3.97
N GLY A 148 -26.92 -3.69 3.72
CA GLY A 148 -26.98 -4.71 4.77
C GLY A 148 -26.62 -6.11 4.27
N ALA A 149 -26.15 -6.96 5.18
CA ALA A 149 -25.86 -8.35 4.93
C ALA A 149 -26.47 -9.23 6.04
N ALA A 150 -27.23 -10.25 5.64
CA ALA A 150 -27.77 -11.25 6.54
C ALA A 150 -27.29 -12.65 6.13
N SER A 151 -26.71 -13.39 7.07
CA SER A 151 -26.29 -14.78 6.87
C SER A 151 -27.32 -15.76 7.44
N ASP A 152 -27.54 -16.85 6.71
CA ASP A 152 -28.34 -18.00 7.12
C ASP A 152 -27.56 -19.31 6.81
N PRO A 153 -28.04 -20.50 7.22
CA PRO A 153 -27.34 -21.77 6.97
C PRO A 153 -27.04 -22.06 5.49
N ASP A 154 -27.78 -21.48 4.55
CA ASP A 154 -27.65 -21.69 3.10
C ASP A 154 -26.85 -20.56 2.40
N GLY A 155 -26.35 -19.56 3.13
CA GLY A 155 -25.44 -18.53 2.65
C GLY A 155 -25.78 -17.09 3.08
N VAL A 156 -25.60 -16.11 2.19
CA VAL A 156 -25.69 -14.67 2.52
C VAL A 156 -26.62 -13.93 1.56
N THR A 157 -27.53 -13.14 2.12
CA THR A 157 -28.39 -12.20 1.41
C THR A 157 -27.86 -10.78 1.60
N LEU A 158 -27.62 -10.08 0.50
CA LEU A 158 -27.18 -8.69 0.47
C LEU A 158 -28.35 -7.78 0.08
N LEU A 159 -28.64 -6.80 0.93
CA LEU A 159 -29.61 -5.75 0.66
C LEU A 159 -28.92 -4.61 -0.10
N THR A 160 -29.62 -4.02 -1.07
CA THR A 160 -29.09 -2.90 -1.86
C THR A 160 -29.93 -1.64 -1.68
N ASP A 161 -29.34 -0.49 -1.96
CA ASP A 161 -30.00 0.82 -2.02
C ASP A 161 -31.04 0.94 -3.15
N SER A 162 -31.01 0.02 -4.11
CA SER A 162 -31.95 -0.05 -5.21
C SER A 162 -33.23 -0.75 -4.75
N ALA A 163 -34.33 0.01 -4.66
CA ALA A 163 -35.61 -0.46 -4.14
C ALA A 163 -36.02 -1.84 -4.71
N GLY A 164 -36.10 -2.85 -3.84
CA GLY A 164 -36.55 -4.21 -4.18
C GLY A 164 -35.49 -5.16 -4.74
N HIS A 165 -34.23 -4.76 -4.84
CA HIS A 165 -33.15 -5.62 -5.32
C HIS A 165 -32.31 -6.17 -4.15
N ALA A 166 -32.39 -7.50 -3.94
CA ALA A 166 -31.50 -8.23 -3.06
C ALA A 166 -30.66 -9.22 -3.86
N VAL A 167 -29.41 -9.45 -3.44
CA VAL A 167 -28.50 -10.41 -4.07
C VAL A 167 -28.28 -11.57 -3.12
N ARG A 168 -28.58 -12.80 -3.57
CA ARG A 168 -28.30 -14.02 -2.81
C ARG A 168 -27.05 -14.70 -3.32
N ALA A 169 -26.14 -15.06 -2.42
CA ALA A 169 -24.92 -15.82 -2.73
C ALA A 169 -24.65 -16.89 -1.67
N ARG A 170 -23.89 -17.94 -2.01
CA ARG A 170 -23.44 -18.94 -1.03
C ARG A 170 -22.36 -18.39 -0.10
N HIS A 171 -21.51 -17.52 -0.63
CA HIS A 171 -20.43 -16.86 0.09
C HIS A 171 -20.39 -15.39 -0.31
N ALA A 172 -19.98 -14.54 0.62
CA ALA A 172 -19.71 -13.13 0.39
C ALA A 172 -18.29 -12.80 0.85
N VAL A 173 -17.59 -11.97 0.07
CA VAL A 173 -16.28 -11.43 0.42
C VAL A 173 -16.42 -9.90 0.42
N PHE A 174 -16.15 -9.27 1.56
CA PHE A 174 -16.25 -7.83 1.73
C PHE A 174 -14.87 -7.18 1.51
N CYS A 175 -14.77 -6.32 0.50
CA CYS A 175 -13.56 -5.59 0.13
C CYS A 175 -13.84 -4.07 0.12
N CYS A 176 -14.57 -3.58 1.11
CA CYS A 176 -15.24 -2.28 1.08
C CYS A 176 -14.44 -1.12 1.72
N GLY A 177 -13.15 -1.32 2.00
CA GLY A 177 -12.36 -0.32 2.71
C GLY A 177 -12.91 -0.07 4.12
N TYR A 178 -13.12 1.20 4.46
CA TYR A 178 -13.63 1.66 5.76
C TYR A 178 -15.18 1.70 5.85
N GLU A 179 -15.89 1.45 4.76
CA GLU A 179 -17.36 1.46 4.72
C GLU A 179 -17.88 0.02 4.67
N LEU A 180 -18.49 -0.47 5.75
CA LEU A 180 -19.05 -1.82 5.79
C LEU A 180 -20.57 -1.78 5.96
N PRO A 181 -21.31 -2.69 5.28
CA PRO A 181 -22.75 -2.73 5.40
C PRO A 181 -23.18 -3.22 6.79
N GLU A 182 -24.40 -2.88 7.17
CA GLU A 182 -24.99 -3.34 8.43
C GLU A 182 -25.00 -4.88 8.49
N GLY A 183 -24.70 -5.43 9.67
CA GLY A 183 -24.64 -6.87 9.90
C GLY A 183 -23.29 -7.53 9.59
N VAL A 184 -22.30 -6.78 9.07
CA VAL A 184 -20.93 -7.28 8.93
C VAL A 184 -20.11 -6.96 10.18
N PRO A 185 -19.57 -7.96 10.91
CA PRO A 185 -18.82 -7.72 12.14
C PRO A 185 -17.44 -7.11 11.84
N THR A 186 -17.07 -6.08 12.62
CA THR A 186 -15.79 -5.34 12.50
C THR A 186 -14.97 -5.31 13.80
N PRO A 187 -14.72 -6.46 14.47
CA PRO A 187 -14.02 -6.44 15.74
C PRO A 187 -12.60 -5.86 15.59
N GLY A 188 -12.34 -4.74 16.27
CA GLY A 188 -11.01 -4.14 16.35
C GLY A 188 -10.61 -3.23 15.17
N ALA A 189 -11.54 -2.84 14.30
CA ALA A 189 -11.27 -1.83 13.28
C ALA A 189 -11.48 -0.41 13.85
N THR A 190 -10.49 0.46 13.68
CA THR A 190 -10.57 1.90 13.96
C THR A 190 -10.28 2.67 12.67
N THR A 191 -10.94 3.81 12.51
CA THR A 191 -10.71 4.72 11.39
C THR A 191 -9.72 5.79 11.84
N LEU A 192 -8.64 5.95 11.07
CA LEU A 192 -7.67 7.02 11.24
C LEU A 192 -7.77 7.98 10.06
N SER A 193 -7.46 9.25 10.29
CA SER A 193 -7.33 10.22 9.22
C SER A 193 -5.88 10.28 8.77
N THR A 194 -5.64 10.18 7.47
CA THR A 194 -4.31 10.37 6.87
C THR A 194 -4.36 11.52 5.89
N TRP A 195 -3.32 12.35 5.89
CA TRP A 195 -3.25 13.53 5.03
C TRP A 195 -2.36 13.24 3.82
N ALA A 196 -2.74 13.77 2.66
CA ALA A 196 -1.92 13.71 1.45
C ALA A 196 -1.84 15.07 0.77
N ILE A 197 -0.64 15.46 0.38
CA ILE A 197 -0.35 16.71 -0.33
C ILE A 197 0.42 16.42 -1.62
N ALA A 198 0.15 17.23 -2.65
CA ALA A 198 0.88 17.18 -3.91
C ALA A 198 1.50 18.55 -4.24
N SER A 199 2.79 18.56 -4.57
CA SER A 199 3.45 19.77 -5.05
C SER A 199 2.99 20.15 -6.46
N ARG A 200 3.33 21.37 -6.90
CA ARG A 200 3.24 21.73 -8.33
C ARG A 200 4.10 20.79 -9.20
N PRO A 201 3.69 20.50 -10.44
CA PRO A 201 4.47 19.68 -11.37
C PRO A 201 5.75 20.39 -11.81
N ARG A 202 6.70 19.61 -12.37
CA ARG A 202 7.95 20.11 -12.99
C ARG A 202 8.86 20.93 -12.07
N ALA A 203 8.74 20.80 -10.75
CA ALA A 203 9.73 21.35 -9.82
C ALA A 203 11.07 20.61 -9.97
N ARG A 204 12.20 21.33 -9.86
CA ARG A 204 13.53 20.69 -9.84
C ARG A 204 13.68 19.92 -8.53
N ARG A 205 13.97 18.62 -8.63
CA ARG A 205 14.14 17.69 -7.51
C ARG A 205 15.37 16.80 -7.73
N PRO A 206 15.93 16.19 -6.67
CA PRO A 206 17.02 15.25 -6.81
C PRO A 206 16.66 14.11 -7.79
N PRO A 207 17.53 13.74 -8.74
CA PRO A 207 17.20 12.73 -9.75
C PRO A 207 16.83 11.37 -9.16
N TRP A 208 17.48 10.96 -8.07
CA TRP A 208 17.25 9.66 -7.42
C TRP A 208 15.80 9.48 -6.94
N LEU A 209 15.09 10.57 -6.62
CA LEU A 209 13.73 10.54 -6.11
C LEU A 209 12.71 10.10 -7.17
N ARG A 210 13.09 10.12 -8.46
CA ARG A 210 12.25 9.59 -9.54
C ARG A 210 11.98 8.10 -9.38
N ASP A 211 12.94 7.35 -8.82
CA ASP A 211 12.91 5.89 -8.80
C ASP A 211 12.90 5.30 -7.39
N THR A 212 12.71 6.15 -6.38
CA THR A 212 12.77 5.78 -4.96
C THR A 212 11.52 6.30 -4.24
N LEU A 213 10.81 5.39 -3.58
CA LEU A 213 9.80 5.69 -2.59
C LEU A 213 10.51 6.00 -1.27
N VAL A 214 10.04 6.98 -0.52
CA VAL A 214 10.68 7.39 0.74
C VAL A 214 9.63 7.33 1.83
N TRP A 215 10.03 6.83 2.99
CA TRP A 215 9.21 6.81 4.19
C TRP A 215 10.12 6.73 5.41
N GLU A 216 9.62 7.11 6.58
CA GLU A 216 10.44 7.18 7.78
C GLU A 216 9.89 6.38 8.95
N ALA A 217 10.81 6.00 9.84
CA ALA A 217 10.55 5.21 11.02
C ALA A 217 10.17 6.11 12.21
N SER A 218 9.13 6.93 12.02
CA SER A 218 8.57 7.88 12.98
C SER A 218 7.11 7.53 13.27
N ASP A 219 6.56 8.05 14.36
CA ASP A 219 5.14 7.97 14.68
C ASP A 219 4.67 9.37 15.16
N PRO A 220 3.87 10.10 14.35
CA PRO A 220 3.38 9.67 13.05
C PRO A 220 4.49 9.64 11.98
N TYR A 221 4.32 8.79 10.96
CA TYR A 221 5.28 8.65 9.87
C TYR A 221 5.00 9.65 8.75
N LEU A 222 6.05 10.01 8.01
CA LEU A 222 5.96 10.70 6.73
C LEU A 222 6.39 9.76 5.61
N TYR A 223 5.66 9.76 4.50
CA TYR A 223 6.09 9.14 3.26
C TYR A 223 6.00 10.11 2.09
N LEU A 224 6.80 9.88 1.06
CA LEU A 224 6.75 10.63 -0.18
C LEU A 224 7.24 9.85 -1.39
N ARG A 225 6.82 10.29 -2.57
CA ARG A 225 7.34 9.84 -3.86
C ARG A 225 7.27 10.93 -4.91
N MET A 226 7.93 10.70 -6.04
CA MET A 226 7.75 11.53 -7.24
C MET A 226 6.75 10.90 -8.22
N GLY A 227 5.80 11.69 -8.70
CA GLY A 227 4.94 11.36 -9.83
C GLY A 227 5.67 11.50 -11.18
N PRO A 228 5.13 10.90 -12.25
CA PRO A 228 5.75 10.92 -13.58
C PRO A 228 5.89 12.33 -14.19
N ASP A 229 5.08 13.29 -13.75
CA ASP A 229 5.14 14.70 -14.16
C ASP A 229 6.02 15.58 -13.25
N GLY A 230 6.75 14.95 -12.31
CA GLY A 230 7.67 15.59 -11.40
C GLY A 230 7.03 16.17 -10.13
N ARG A 231 5.73 15.94 -9.88
CA ARG A 231 5.12 16.30 -8.59
C ARG A 231 5.70 15.44 -7.48
N VAL A 232 5.92 16.02 -6.31
CA VAL A 232 6.11 15.25 -5.07
C VAL A 232 4.74 15.04 -4.45
N ILE A 233 4.40 13.78 -4.19
CA ILE A 233 3.23 13.39 -3.42
C ILE A 233 3.76 12.94 -2.07
N ALA A 234 3.30 13.56 -0.99
CA ALA A 234 3.68 13.22 0.37
C ALA A 234 2.43 12.99 1.21
N GLY A 235 2.52 12.14 2.21
CA GLY A 235 1.43 11.89 3.15
C GLY A 235 1.90 11.17 4.40
N GLY A 236 0.97 10.75 5.23
CA GLY A 236 1.21 10.27 6.58
C GLY A 236 0.68 11.30 7.57
N GLU A 237 1.40 11.52 8.69
CA GLU A 237 0.91 12.37 9.79
C GLU A 237 -0.47 11.89 10.27
N ASP A 238 -0.60 10.57 10.45
CA ASP A 238 -1.88 9.93 10.80
C ASP A 238 -2.36 10.45 12.17
N GLU A 239 -3.63 10.86 12.23
CA GLU A 239 -4.26 11.43 13.42
C GLU A 239 -5.46 10.57 13.85
N ASP A 240 -5.62 10.42 15.17
CA ASP A 240 -6.83 9.82 15.76
C ASP A 240 -8.05 10.69 15.41
N GLY A 241 -9.11 10.03 14.93
CA GLY A 241 -10.38 10.67 14.53
C GLY A 241 -11.35 10.92 15.68
#